data_AF-A0AAV0MPE6-F1
#
_entry.id   AF-A0AAV0MPE6-F1
#
_cell.length_a   1.000
_cell.length_b   1.000
_cell.length_c   1.000
_cell.angle_alpha   90.00
_cell.angle_beta   90.00
_cell.angle_gamma   90.00
#
_symmetry.space_group_name_H-M   'P 1'
#
loop_
_entity.id
_entity.type
_entity.pdbx_description
1 polymer ?
#
loop_
_entity_poly.entity_id
_entity_poly.type
_entity_poly.pdbx_seq_one_letter_code
_entity_poly.pdbx_strand_id
1 'polypeptide(L)'
;MVRTQRPATKPKPPGAAVKLEQRRLSSADRSAYFARREASKVLRTVLQGDARRRAACSIKSIVYGPSVRNKRATFALVCQTLKHLRIIKEVLESGNILNSKWKKQEELMYIMTYDILFGKEASLVGGDAEKFLTGRKGSIQSALARLLVSKKVKHVDDLIELYQPPDISKPCFVRVNTLKVDVDSASRQLSEQFKVERDALVPNLLILPPNTDLHSHPLVLGGSVFVQGRASSMVAAALDPRPGWQVWVHG
;
A
#
# COMPACT_ATOMS: atom_id res chain seq x y z
N MET A 1 -42.41 -68.81 -38.01
CA MET A 1 -42.16 -67.50 -37.38
C MET A 1 -40.68 -67.38 -37.10
N VAL A 2 -40.03 -66.42 -37.75
CA VAL A 2 -38.59 -66.16 -37.73
C VAL A 2 -38.23 -65.36 -36.47
N ARG A 3 -37.15 -65.74 -35.76
CA ARG A 3 -36.51 -64.87 -34.76
C ARG A 3 -35.00 -64.85 -34.99
N THR A 4 -34.54 -63.71 -35.47
CA THR A 4 -33.18 -63.37 -35.92
C THR A 4 -32.21 -63.21 -34.75
N GLN A 5 -30.97 -63.68 -34.95
CA GLN A 5 -29.83 -63.49 -34.06
C GLN A 5 -29.32 -62.03 -34.07
N ARG A 6 -28.70 -61.57 -32.97
CA ARG A 6 -27.85 -60.37 -32.91
C ARG A 6 -26.47 -60.73 -32.30
N PRO A 7 -25.35 -60.21 -32.80
CA PRO A 7 -24.01 -60.60 -32.36
C PRO A 7 -23.48 -59.75 -31.20
N ALA A 8 -22.52 -60.35 -30.47
CA ALA A 8 -21.87 -59.83 -29.27
C ALA A 8 -20.99 -58.59 -29.53
N THR A 9 -21.03 -57.62 -28.61
CA THR A 9 -20.18 -56.41 -28.60
C THR A 9 -19.00 -56.59 -27.65
N LYS A 10 -17.78 -56.32 -28.16
CA LYS A 10 -16.51 -56.32 -27.40
C LYS A 10 -16.39 -55.09 -26.48
N PRO A 11 -15.63 -55.17 -25.37
CA PRO A 11 -15.40 -54.01 -24.49
C PRO A 11 -14.32 -53.06 -25.06
N LYS A 12 -14.53 -51.76 -24.85
CA LYS A 12 -13.64 -50.63 -25.24
C LYS A 12 -12.60 -50.38 -24.11
N PRO A 13 -11.34 -50.01 -24.40
CA PRO A 13 -10.33 -49.81 -23.35
C PRO A 13 -10.47 -48.44 -22.64
N PRO A 14 -9.98 -48.30 -21.38
CA PRO A 14 -10.09 -47.08 -20.61
C PRO A 14 -8.98 -46.10 -20.98
N GLY A 15 -9.31 -45.11 -21.83
CA GLY A 15 -8.50 -43.91 -22.00
C GLY A 15 -8.92 -42.85 -20.97
N ALA A 16 -8.33 -42.88 -19.78
CA ALA A 16 -8.47 -41.80 -18.81
C ALA A 16 -7.70 -40.57 -19.30
N ALA A 17 -8.38 -39.71 -20.06
CA ALA A 17 -7.93 -38.35 -20.30
C ALA A 17 -7.97 -37.61 -18.94
N VAL A 18 -6.80 -37.43 -18.33
CA VAL A 18 -6.60 -36.52 -17.21
C VAL A 18 -6.90 -35.12 -17.72
N LYS A 19 -8.16 -34.70 -17.57
CA LYS A 19 -8.62 -33.36 -17.88
C LYS A 19 -8.00 -32.45 -16.83
N LEU A 20 -6.92 -31.76 -17.19
CA LEU A 20 -6.31 -30.70 -16.40
C LEU A 20 -7.39 -29.62 -16.20
N GLU A 21 -8.12 -29.67 -15.10
CA GLU A 21 -9.10 -28.65 -14.76
C GLU A 21 -8.37 -27.32 -14.59
N GLN A 22 -8.46 -26.48 -15.63
CA GLN A 22 -8.17 -25.06 -15.52
C GLN A 22 -9.20 -24.47 -14.54
N ARG A 23 -8.85 -24.49 -13.26
CA ARG A 23 -9.62 -23.89 -12.17
C ARG A 23 -9.89 -22.44 -12.55
N ARG A 24 -11.15 -22.11 -12.89
CA ARG A 24 -11.52 -20.76 -13.34
C ARG A 24 -11.18 -19.76 -12.23
N LEU A 25 -10.32 -18.80 -12.55
CA LEU A 25 -9.97 -17.68 -11.68
C LEU A 25 -11.24 -16.98 -11.15
N SER A 26 -11.32 -16.81 -9.84
CA SER A 26 -12.40 -16.04 -9.21
C SER A 26 -12.34 -14.57 -9.64
N SER A 27 -13.44 -13.84 -9.47
CA SER A 27 -13.45 -12.38 -9.71
C SER A 27 -12.43 -11.64 -8.84
N ALA A 28 -12.26 -12.08 -7.59
CA ALA A 28 -11.28 -11.54 -6.66
C ALA A 28 -9.84 -11.78 -7.16
N ASP A 29 -9.53 -12.99 -7.65
CA ASP A 29 -8.20 -13.31 -8.19
C ASP A 29 -7.86 -12.45 -9.40
N ARG A 30 -8.83 -12.23 -10.30
CA ARG A 30 -8.65 -11.34 -11.46
C ARG A 30 -8.42 -9.90 -11.03
N SER A 31 -9.19 -9.43 -10.06
CA SER A 31 -9.05 -8.07 -9.52
C SER A 31 -7.66 -7.85 -8.89
N ALA A 32 -7.18 -8.81 -8.09
CA ALA A 32 -5.84 -8.79 -7.51
C ALA A 32 -4.74 -8.85 -8.58
N TYR A 33 -4.90 -9.70 -9.60
CA TYR A 33 -3.99 -9.79 -10.73
C TYR A 33 -3.83 -8.43 -11.44
N PHE A 34 -4.93 -7.76 -11.77
CA PHE A 34 -4.86 -6.42 -12.38
C PHE A 34 -4.29 -5.37 -11.44
N ALA A 35 -4.66 -5.39 -10.15
CA ALA A 35 -4.11 -4.47 -9.15
C ALA A 35 -2.58 -4.57 -9.06
N ARG A 36 -1.99 -5.77 -9.12
CA ARG A 36 -0.52 -5.95 -9.14
C ARG A 36 0.13 -5.30 -10.34
N ARG A 37 -0.47 -5.46 -11.53
CA ARG A 37 0.05 -4.88 -12.78
C ARG A 37 -0.10 -3.36 -12.82
N GLU A 38 -1.17 -2.82 -12.24
CA GLU A 38 -1.33 -1.38 -12.05
C GLU A 38 -0.32 -0.85 -11.03
N ALA A 39 -0.20 -1.50 -9.88
CA ALA A 39 0.74 -1.16 -8.82
C ALA A 39 2.19 -1.18 -9.30
N SER A 40 2.59 -2.16 -10.12
CA SER A 40 3.95 -2.20 -10.67
C SER A 40 4.26 -0.99 -11.57
N LYS A 41 3.27 -0.51 -12.34
CA LYS A 41 3.44 0.71 -13.16
C LYS A 41 3.58 1.95 -12.28
N VAL A 42 2.73 2.07 -11.26
CA VAL A 42 2.80 3.19 -10.30
C VAL A 42 4.14 3.17 -9.56
N LEU A 43 4.54 2.01 -9.04
CA LEU A 43 5.81 1.83 -8.32
C LEU A 43 7.01 2.19 -9.20
N ARG A 44 7.01 1.79 -10.47
CA ARG A 44 8.03 2.19 -11.44
C ARG A 44 8.13 3.71 -11.57
N THR A 45 7.01 4.41 -11.73
CA THR A 45 7.00 5.88 -11.81
C THR A 45 7.56 6.51 -10.53
N VAL A 46 7.19 5.99 -9.36
CA VAL A 46 7.66 6.48 -8.06
C VAL A 46 9.17 6.28 -7.90
N LEU A 47 9.68 5.07 -8.18
CA LEU A 47 11.11 4.75 -8.04
C LEU A 47 11.97 5.50 -9.07
N GLN A 48 11.47 5.70 -10.29
CA GLN A 48 12.15 6.52 -11.28
C GLN A 48 12.20 8.01 -10.87
N GLY A 49 11.13 8.53 -10.28
CA GLY A 49 11.09 9.88 -9.74
C GLY A 49 12.10 10.06 -8.60
N ASP A 50 12.14 9.11 -7.67
CA ASP A 50 13.10 9.07 -6.56
C ASP A 50 14.55 9.02 -7.06
N ALA A 51 14.87 8.11 -7.98
CA ALA A 51 16.19 7.98 -8.59
C ALA A 51 16.65 9.26 -9.30
N ARG A 52 15.72 10.02 -9.88
CA ARG A 52 15.98 11.31 -10.54
C ARG A 52 15.93 12.51 -9.59
N ARG A 53 15.64 12.28 -8.30
CA ARG A 53 15.40 13.33 -7.29
C ARG A 53 14.34 14.36 -7.76
N ARG A 54 13.32 13.87 -8.48
CA ARG A 54 12.20 14.68 -8.99
C ARG A 54 10.88 14.03 -8.60
N ALA A 55 10.16 14.66 -7.67
CA ALA A 55 8.80 14.28 -7.33
C ALA A 55 7.83 14.87 -8.37
N ALA A 56 7.62 14.17 -9.49
CA ALA A 56 6.70 14.63 -10.53
C ALA A 56 5.25 14.75 -10.01
N CYS A 57 4.83 13.84 -9.13
CA CYS A 57 3.53 13.85 -8.48
C CYS A 57 3.50 12.90 -7.27
N SER A 58 2.54 13.11 -6.36
CA SER A 58 2.34 12.21 -5.21
C SER A 58 1.83 10.83 -5.66
N ILE A 59 2.08 9.78 -4.86
CA ILE A 59 1.51 8.43 -5.10
C ILE A 59 -0.01 8.51 -5.23
N LYS A 60 -0.66 9.32 -4.39
CA LYS A 60 -2.10 9.54 -4.41
C LYS A 60 -2.54 10.12 -5.76
N SER A 61 -1.85 11.13 -6.27
CA SER A 61 -2.16 11.73 -7.57
C SER A 61 -2.06 10.72 -8.72
N ILE A 62 -1.04 9.87 -8.72
CA ILE A 62 -0.86 8.83 -9.76
C ILE A 62 -1.98 7.78 -9.67
N VAL A 63 -2.28 7.30 -8.47
CA VAL A 63 -3.24 6.20 -8.27
C VAL A 63 -4.70 6.65 -8.46
N TYR A 64 -5.04 7.88 -8.10
CA TYR A 64 -6.42 8.37 -8.26
C TYR A 64 -6.69 8.97 -9.65
N GLY A 65 -5.66 9.08 -10.50
CA GLY A 65 -5.77 9.44 -11.90
C GLY A 65 -6.57 8.42 -12.75
N PRO A 66 -6.88 8.76 -14.01
CA PRO A 66 -7.73 7.93 -14.88
C PRO A 66 -7.08 6.60 -15.32
N SER A 67 -5.76 6.49 -15.19
CA SER A 67 -4.99 5.32 -15.63
C SER A 67 -5.11 4.09 -14.74
N VAL A 68 -5.62 4.24 -13.51
CA VAL A 68 -5.75 3.14 -12.54
C VAL A 68 -7.22 2.85 -12.30
N ARG A 69 -7.63 1.61 -12.58
CA ARG A 69 -9.00 1.15 -12.36
C ARG A 69 -9.20 0.76 -10.90
N ASN A 70 -8.31 -0.05 -10.34
CA ASN A 70 -8.45 -0.55 -8.97
C ASN A 70 -7.76 0.37 -7.96
N LYS A 71 -8.30 1.58 -7.79
CA LYS A 71 -7.66 2.66 -7.02
C LYS A 71 -7.27 2.24 -5.60
N ARG A 72 -8.22 1.66 -4.84
CA ARG A 72 -8.00 1.31 -3.43
C ARG A 72 -6.96 0.20 -3.25
N ALA A 73 -7.08 -0.89 -4.02
CA ALA A 73 -6.14 -2.01 -3.91
C ALA A 73 -4.75 -1.61 -4.40
N THR A 74 -4.66 -0.89 -5.52
CA THR A 74 -3.40 -0.40 -6.07
C THR A 74 -2.71 0.57 -5.11
N PHE A 75 -3.44 1.50 -4.49
CA PHE A 75 -2.88 2.43 -3.51
C PHE A 75 -2.29 1.68 -2.31
N ALA A 76 -3.08 0.78 -1.72
CA ALA A 76 -2.65 -0.01 -0.57
C ALA A 76 -1.40 -0.83 -0.89
N LEU A 77 -1.39 -1.52 -2.03
CA LEU A 77 -0.30 -2.40 -2.44
C LEU A 77 1.01 -1.64 -2.70
N VAL A 78 0.92 -0.47 -3.35
CA VAL A 78 2.10 0.41 -3.56
C VAL A 78 2.64 0.91 -2.24
N CYS A 79 1.80 1.46 -1.36
CA CYS A 79 2.23 1.98 -0.07
C CYS A 79 2.86 0.90 0.81
N GLN A 80 2.25 -0.29 0.88
CA GLN A 80 2.80 -1.38 1.68
C GLN A 80 4.09 -1.94 1.07
N THR A 81 4.18 -2.07 -0.25
CA THR A 81 5.43 -2.51 -0.90
C THR A 81 6.55 -1.51 -0.67
N LEU A 82 6.28 -0.20 -0.72
CA LEU A 82 7.27 0.84 -0.42
C LEU A 82 7.73 0.79 1.04
N LYS A 83 6.81 0.57 1.99
CA LYS A 83 7.14 0.39 3.41
C LYS A 83 8.15 -0.74 3.64
N HIS A 84 8.02 -1.84 2.88
CA HIS A 84 8.86 -3.04 3.02
C HIS A 84 9.95 -3.15 1.94
N LEU A 85 10.15 -2.11 1.11
CA LEU A 85 10.94 -2.23 -0.13
C LEU A 85 12.39 -2.65 0.13
N ARG A 86 13.01 -2.13 1.20
CA ARG A 86 14.39 -2.48 1.58
C ARG A 86 14.51 -3.97 1.92
N ILE A 87 13.61 -4.46 2.77
CA ILE A 87 13.53 -5.88 3.16
C ILE A 87 13.32 -6.75 1.91
N ILE A 88 12.39 -6.37 1.03
CA ILE A 88 12.10 -7.11 -0.20
C ILE A 88 13.32 -7.19 -1.12
N LYS A 89 14.06 -6.08 -1.30
CA LYS A 89 15.29 -6.06 -2.10
C LYS A 89 16.36 -6.99 -1.50
N GLU A 90 16.63 -6.88 -0.20
CA GLU A 90 17.60 -7.73 0.48
C GLU A 90 17.24 -9.22 0.40
N VAL A 91 15.96 -9.58 0.53
CA VAL A 91 15.49 -10.97 0.38
C VAL A 91 15.70 -11.49 -1.04
N LEU A 92 15.38 -10.68 -2.06
CA LEU A 92 15.54 -11.09 -3.46
C LEU A 92 17.01 -11.23 -3.86
N GLU A 93 17.87 -10.34 -3.37
CA GLU A 93 19.32 -10.36 -3.60
C GLU A 93 19.99 -11.53 -2.87
N SER A 94 19.76 -11.68 -1.56
CA SER A 94 20.35 -12.76 -0.73
C SER A 94 19.87 -14.16 -1.13
N GLY A 95 18.70 -14.27 -1.75
CA GLY A 95 18.20 -15.52 -2.32
C GLY A 95 18.59 -15.76 -3.78
N ASN A 96 19.24 -14.80 -4.45
CA ASN A 96 19.48 -14.79 -5.90
C ASN A 96 18.23 -15.21 -6.70
N ILE A 97 17.07 -14.66 -6.32
CA ILE A 97 15.76 -15.14 -6.76
C ILE A 97 15.44 -14.71 -8.20
N LEU A 98 15.96 -13.57 -8.64
CA LEU A 98 15.63 -13.00 -9.95
C LEU A 98 16.65 -13.40 -11.03
N ASN A 99 16.13 -13.79 -12.21
CA ASN A 99 16.95 -14.00 -13.41
C ASN A 99 16.95 -12.74 -14.30
N SER A 100 17.71 -12.77 -15.39
CA SER A 100 17.84 -11.65 -16.34
C SER A 100 16.50 -11.16 -16.93
N LYS A 101 15.53 -12.06 -17.13
CA LYS A 101 14.17 -11.71 -17.60
C LYS A 101 13.45 -10.87 -16.55
N TRP A 102 13.42 -11.33 -15.30
CA TRP A 102 12.65 -10.69 -14.23
C TRP A 102 13.32 -9.45 -13.65
N LYS A 103 14.64 -9.31 -13.79
CA LYS A 103 15.37 -8.06 -13.53
C LYS A 103 14.94 -6.88 -14.44
N LYS A 104 14.27 -7.15 -15.57
CA LYS A 104 13.67 -6.07 -16.39
C LYS A 104 12.29 -5.63 -15.88
N GLN A 105 11.72 -6.36 -14.92
CA GLN A 105 10.38 -6.14 -14.36
C GLN A 105 10.46 -6.17 -12.82
N GLU A 106 11.50 -5.56 -12.25
CA GLU A 106 11.78 -5.61 -10.81
C GLU A 106 10.63 -5.06 -9.97
N GLU A 107 9.97 -4.00 -10.42
CA GLU A 107 8.87 -3.41 -9.66
C GLU A 107 7.70 -4.38 -9.54
N LEU A 108 7.44 -5.16 -10.58
CA LEU A 108 6.43 -6.21 -10.49
C LEU A 108 6.87 -7.34 -9.55
N MET A 109 8.16 -7.70 -9.56
CA MET A 109 8.70 -8.68 -8.62
C MET A 109 8.59 -8.21 -7.18
N TYR A 110 8.84 -6.93 -6.90
CA TYR A 110 8.71 -6.36 -5.56
C TYR A 110 7.28 -6.45 -5.03
N ILE A 111 6.30 -6.04 -5.86
CA ILE A 111 4.87 -6.12 -5.52
C ILE A 111 4.45 -7.57 -5.21
N MET A 112 4.85 -8.53 -6.04
CA MET A 112 4.48 -9.93 -5.82
C MET A 112 5.22 -10.58 -4.64
N THR A 113 6.47 -10.18 -4.42
CA THR A 113 7.24 -10.67 -3.26
C THR A 113 6.63 -10.15 -1.96
N TYR A 114 6.17 -8.89 -1.95
CA TYR A 114 5.36 -8.37 -0.85
C TYR A 114 4.13 -9.25 -0.59
N ASP A 115 3.34 -9.57 -1.62
CA ASP A 115 2.15 -10.42 -1.47
C ASP A 115 2.49 -11.84 -0.96
N ILE A 116 3.63 -12.43 -1.36
CA ILE A 116 4.06 -13.75 -0.89
C ILE A 116 4.45 -13.73 0.59
N LEU A 117 5.15 -12.67 1.01
CA LEU A 117 5.71 -12.57 2.35
C LEU A 117 4.68 -12.05 3.37
N PHE A 118 3.84 -11.10 2.96
CA PHE A 118 2.99 -10.29 3.84
C PHE A 118 1.51 -10.29 3.44
N GLY A 119 1.18 -10.77 2.24
CA GLY A 119 -0.20 -10.86 1.79
C GLY A 119 -0.98 -11.95 2.55
N LYS A 120 -2.24 -11.67 2.87
CA LYS A 120 -3.17 -12.67 3.42
C LYS A 120 -3.53 -13.67 2.33
N GLU A 121 -2.82 -14.80 2.30
CA GLU A 121 -3.07 -15.96 1.42
C GLU A 121 -3.43 -15.60 -0.02
N ALA A 122 -2.79 -14.57 -0.57
CA ALA A 122 -3.08 -14.13 -1.93
C ALA A 122 -2.53 -15.20 -2.89
N SER A 123 -3.41 -16.04 -3.40
CA SER A 123 -3.03 -17.03 -4.40
C SER A 123 -2.49 -16.27 -5.61
N LEU A 124 -1.21 -16.47 -5.92
CA LEU A 124 -0.59 -15.94 -7.14
C LEU A 124 -1.06 -16.80 -8.32
N VAL A 125 -2.32 -16.61 -8.70
CA VAL A 125 -2.89 -17.32 -9.84
C VAL A 125 -2.72 -16.44 -11.07
N GLY A 126 -2.08 -16.97 -12.11
CA GLY A 126 -1.94 -16.25 -13.37
C GLY A 126 -0.65 -16.54 -14.13
N GLY A 127 -0.14 -15.50 -14.78
CA GLY A 127 0.88 -15.54 -15.82
C GLY A 127 2.25 -16.08 -15.39
N ASP A 128 3.22 -15.97 -16.31
CA ASP A 128 4.57 -16.53 -16.14
C ASP A 128 5.27 -16.04 -14.86
N ALA A 129 5.01 -14.79 -14.47
CA ALA A 129 5.64 -14.13 -13.34
C ALA A 129 5.16 -14.73 -12.01
N GLU A 130 3.85 -14.95 -11.90
CA GLU A 130 3.21 -15.58 -10.76
C GLU A 130 3.68 -17.03 -10.59
N LYS A 131 3.73 -17.80 -11.69
CA LYS A 131 4.23 -19.18 -11.68
C LYS A 131 5.69 -19.25 -11.26
N PHE A 132 6.52 -18.33 -11.78
CA PHE A 132 7.94 -18.28 -11.46
C PHE A 132 8.19 -18.04 -9.96
N LEU A 133 7.54 -17.05 -9.35
CA LEU A 133 7.72 -16.77 -7.92
C LEU A 133 7.07 -17.81 -7.03
N THR A 134 5.93 -18.38 -7.43
CA THR A 134 5.28 -19.48 -6.69
C THR A 134 6.21 -20.68 -6.57
N GLY A 135 6.92 -21.04 -7.64
CA GLY A 135 7.93 -22.10 -7.62
C GLY A 135 9.16 -21.80 -6.74
N ARG A 136 9.39 -20.54 -6.38
CA ARG A 136 10.51 -20.08 -5.54
C ARG A 136 10.09 -19.64 -4.14
N LYS A 137 8.82 -19.83 -3.77
CA LYS A 137 8.25 -19.40 -2.48
C LYS A 137 9.08 -19.88 -1.29
N GLY A 138 9.50 -21.15 -1.28
CA GLY A 138 10.34 -21.71 -0.21
C GLY A 138 11.70 -21.02 -0.08
N SER A 139 12.33 -20.68 -1.21
CA SER A 139 13.61 -19.94 -1.21
C SER A 139 13.45 -18.51 -0.71
N ILE A 140 12.34 -17.83 -1.06
CA ILE A 140 12.01 -16.48 -0.59
C ILE A 140 11.80 -16.48 0.93
N GLN A 141 11.01 -17.42 1.45
CA GLN A 141 10.78 -17.56 2.89
C GLN A 141 12.07 -17.90 3.65
N SER A 142 12.89 -18.80 3.10
CA SER A 142 14.20 -19.14 3.67
C SER A 142 15.16 -17.96 3.69
N ALA A 143 15.16 -17.13 2.64
CA ALA A 143 15.95 -15.91 2.59
C ALA A 143 15.50 -14.88 3.63
N LEU A 144 14.20 -14.71 3.84
CA LEU A 144 13.67 -13.87 4.91
C LEU A 144 14.06 -14.40 6.31
N ALA A 145 13.98 -15.71 6.53
CA ALA A 145 14.41 -16.32 7.80
C ALA A 145 15.91 -16.08 8.08
N ARG A 146 16.76 -16.24 7.07
CA ARG A 146 18.19 -15.90 7.19
C ARG A 146 18.41 -14.42 7.48
N LEU A 147 17.62 -13.54 6.88
CA LEU A 147 17.70 -12.10 7.12
C LEU A 147 17.33 -11.75 8.58
N LEU A 148 16.27 -12.34 9.13
CA LEU A 148 15.87 -12.17 10.53
C LEU A 148 16.99 -12.58 11.49
N VAL A 149 17.59 -13.75 11.26
CA VAL A 149 18.73 -14.24 12.06
C VAL A 149 19.93 -13.32 11.95
N SER A 150 20.29 -12.91 10.73
CA SER A 150 21.42 -12.01 10.47
C SER A 150 21.28 -10.66 11.17
N LYS A 151 20.06 -10.10 11.20
CA LYS A 151 19.76 -8.83 11.88
C LYS A 151 19.48 -9.00 13.38
N LYS A 152 19.51 -10.23 13.92
CA LYS A 152 19.21 -10.56 15.32
C LYS A 152 17.81 -10.13 15.77
N VAL A 153 16.85 -10.27 14.87
CA VAL A 153 15.48 -9.82 15.04
C VAL A 153 14.52 -11.02 15.00
N LYS A 154 13.45 -10.98 15.80
CA LYS A 154 12.46 -12.06 15.86
C LYS A 154 11.29 -11.87 14.91
N HIS A 155 10.82 -10.63 14.75
CA HIS A 155 9.65 -10.32 13.93
C HIS A 155 10.00 -9.44 12.74
N VAL A 156 9.19 -9.49 11.67
CA VAL A 156 9.45 -8.63 10.52
C VAL A 156 9.14 -7.16 10.83
N ASP A 157 8.23 -6.88 11.76
CA ASP A 157 7.92 -5.50 12.18
C ASP A 157 9.16 -4.80 12.76
N ASP A 158 9.92 -5.51 13.60
CA ASP A 158 11.21 -5.06 14.13
C ASP A 158 12.24 -4.78 12.99
N LEU A 159 12.22 -5.54 11.88
CA LEU A 159 13.08 -5.22 10.72
C LEU A 159 12.70 -3.89 10.10
N ILE A 160 11.40 -3.60 10.01
CA ILE A 160 10.92 -2.32 9.48
C ILE A 160 11.41 -1.18 10.36
N GLU A 161 11.31 -1.34 11.69
CA GLU A 161 11.79 -0.36 12.66
C GLU A 161 13.28 -0.06 12.51
N LEU A 162 14.12 -1.08 12.24
CA LEU A 162 15.55 -0.87 11.97
C LEU A 162 15.83 0.01 10.75
N TYR A 163 14.94 -0.01 9.75
CA TYR A 163 15.11 0.78 8.53
C TYR A 163 14.39 2.13 8.57
N GLN A 164 13.45 2.30 9.49
CA GLN A 164 12.85 3.60 9.72
C GLN A 164 13.85 4.47 10.50
N PRO A 165 13.94 5.77 10.18
CA PRO A 165 14.58 6.69 11.10
C PRO A 165 13.88 6.54 12.47
N PRO A 166 14.61 6.64 13.60
CA PRO A 166 14.03 6.47 14.92
C PRO A 166 12.74 7.27 15.00
N ASP A 167 11.65 6.63 15.42
CA ASP A 167 10.31 7.20 15.42
C ASP A 167 10.32 8.46 16.29
N ILE A 168 10.53 9.61 15.66
CA ILE A 168 10.19 10.89 16.28
C ILE A 168 8.68 10.91 16.18
N SER A 169 8.04 10.24 17.13
CA SER A 169 6.59 10.03 17.19
C SER A 169 5.90 11.37 16.95
N LYS A 170 5.50 11.58 15.69
CA LYS A 170 5.19 12.92 15.23
C LYS A 170 3.79 13.26 15.71
N PRO A 171 3.61 14.34 16.49
CA PRO A 171 2.29 14.72 16.95
C PRO A 171 1.33 14.96 15.78
N CYS A 172 0.06 14.65 16.00
CA CYS A 172 -1.00 14.97 15.04
C CYS A 172 -1.40 16.44 15.24
N PHE A 173 -1.14 17.27 14.23
CA PHE A 173 -1.44 18.69 14.28
C PHE A 173 -2.79 18.99 13.63
N VAL A 174 -3.62 19.76 14.34
CA VAL A 174 -5.00 20.07 13.94
C VAL A 174 -5.23 21.57 13.99
N ARG A 175 -5.43 22.20 12.83
CA ARG A 175 -5.76 23.63 12.74
C ARG A 175 -7.26 23.83 12.90
N VAL A 176 -7.65 24.69 13.83
CA VAL A 176 -9.06 25.05 14.08
C VAL A 176 -9.52 26.08 13.06
N ASN A 177 -10.72 25.86 12.51
CA ASN A 177 -11.39 26.83 11.66
C ASN A 177 -12.16 27.84 12.53
N THR A 178 -11.51 28.95 12.88
CA THR A 178 -12.10 30.00 13.71
C THR A 178 -13.30 30.72 13.08
N LEU A 179 -13.58 30.48 11.79
CA LEU A 179 -14.80 30.95 11.14
C LEU A 179 -16.03 30.11 11.51
N LYS A 180 -15.85 28.90 12.05
CA LYS A 180 -16.94 27.96 12.38
C LYS A 180 -17.02 27.62 13.87
N VAL A 181 -15.88 27.54 14.55
CA VAL A 181 -15.81 27.15 15.96
C VAL A 181 -14.62 27.83 16.63
N ASP A 182 -14.77 28.20 17.90
CA ASP A 182 -13.67 28.73 18.69
C ASP A 182 -12.70 27.61 19.14
N VAL A 183 -11.49 27.99 19.52
CA VAL A 183 -10.42 27.05 19.88
C VAL A 183 -10.74 26.29 21.17
N ASP A 184 -11.42 26.93 22.14
CA ASP A 184 -11.79 26.30 23.41
C ASP A 184 -12.83 25.20 23.20
N SER A 185 -13.88 25.47 22.43
CA SER A 185 -14.91 24.50 22.09
C SER A 185 -14.37 23.34 21.27
N ALA A 186 -13.52 23.60 20.27
CA ALA A 186 -12.88 22.55 19.48
C ALA A 186 -11.96 21.68 20.33
N SER A 187 -11.16 22.31 21.21
CA SER A 187 -10.28 21.62 22.14
C SER A 187 -11.08 20.73 23.10
N ARG A 188 -12.19 21.23 23.66
CA ARG A 188 -13.04 20.47 24.58
C ARG A 188 -13.61 19.22 23.93
N GLN A 189 -14.19 19.35 22.73
CA GLN A 189 -14.76 18.21 22.00
C GLN A 189 -13.70 17.15 21.64
N LEU A 190 -12.52 17.58 21.20
CA LEU A 190 -11.42 16.64 20.91
C LEU A 190 -10.87 16.00 22.20
N SER A 191 -10.93 16.71 23.33
CA SER A 191 -10.47 16.22 24.63
C SER A 191 -11.33 15.09 25.20
N GLU A 192 -12.53 14.88 24.66
CA GLU A 192 -13.37 13.72 25.03
C GLU A 192 -12.75 12.39 24.59
N GLN A 193 -11.93 12.41 23.53
CA GLN A 193 -11.34 11.20 22.93
C GLN A 193 -9.81 11.18 22.99
N PHE A 194 -9.16 12.34 23.06
CA PHE A 194 -7.71 12.46 22.93
C PHE A 194 -7.11 13.42 23.95
N LYS A 195 -5.83 13.24 24.28
CA LYS A 195 -5.07 14.30 24.96
C LYS A 195 -4.90 15.47 23.99
N VAL A 196 -5.29 16.68 24.37
CA VAL A 196 -5.16 17.86 23.49
C VAL A 196 -4.30 18.91 24.17
N GLU A 197 -3.29 19.38 23.46
CA GLU A 197 -2.44 20.50 23.86
C GLU A 197 -2.54 21.61 22.82
N ARG A 198 -2.31 22.87 23.22
CA ARG A 198 -2.24 24.00 22.28
C ARG A 198 -0.81 24.22 21.84
N ASP A 199 -0.61 24.55 20.57
CA ASP A 199 0.70 25.01 20.11
C ASP A 199 1.01 26.38 20.73
N ALA A 200 2.21 26.52 21.29
CA ALA A 200 2.64 27.76 21.93
C ALA A 200 2.98 28.87 20.93
N LEU A 201 3.29 28.54 19.67
CA LEU A 201 3.76 29.49 18.66
C LEU A 201 2.74 29.73 17.55
N VAL A 202 2.07 28.68 17.09
CA VAL A 202 1.14 28.78 15.96
C VAL A 202 -0.29 28.98 16.48
N PRO A 203 -0.94 30.13 16.18
CA PRO A 203 -2.29 30.38 16.65
C PRO A 203 -3.29 29.37 16.06
N ASN A 204 -4.33 29.06 16.83
CA ASN A 204 -5.42 28.15 16.46
C ASN A 204 -4.96 26.72 16.09
N LEU A 205 -3.78 26.30 16.54
CA LEU A 205 -3.23 24.98 16.28
C LEU A 205 -3.29 24.13 17.55
N LEU A 206 -3.88 22.95 17.42
CA LEU A 206 -3.96 21.93 18.46
C LEU A 206 -3.00 20.79 18.15
N ILE A 207 -2.46 20.19 19.19
CA ILE A 207 -1.50 19.09 19.18
C ILE A 207 -2.17 17.90 19.85
N LEU A 208 -2.29 16.81 19.11
CA LEU A 208 -2.83 15.53 19.57
C LEU A 208 -1.72 14.46 19.55
N PRO A 209 -1.92 13.34 20.26
CA PRO A 209 -1.02 12.21 20.22
C PRO A 209 -0.66 11.77 18.80
N PRO A 210 0.52 11.17 18.63
CA PRO A 210 0.89 10.50 17.39
C PRO A 210 -0.15 9.44 17.00
N ASN A 211 -0.31 9.21 15.70
CA ASN A 211 -1.25 8.23 15.12
C ASN A 211 -2.74 8.45 15.43
N THR A 212 -3.14 9.65 15.89
CA THR A 212 -4.56 9.99 16.02
C THR A 212 -5.24 10.08 14.64
N ASP A 213 -6.21 9.20 14.40
CA ASP A 213 -7.05 9.23 13.19
C ASP A 213 -8.28 10.13 13.40
N LEU A 214 -8.36 11.21 12.62
CA LEU A 214 -9.50 12.13 12.61
C LEU A 214 -10.25 12.12 11.28
N HIS A 215 -9.92 11.23 10.34
CA HIS A 215 -10.50 11.26 8.98
C HIS A 215 -12.03 11.16 8.97
N SER A 216 -12.59 10.42 9.93
CA SER A 216 -14.04 10.23 10.08
C SER A 216 -14.63 11.08 11.21
N HIS A 217 -13.83 11.93 11.88
CA HIS A 217 -14.30 12.71 13.01
C HIS A 217 -15.28 13.81 12.55
N PRO A 218 -16.41 14.04 13.25
CA PRO A 218 -17.43 15.02 12.83
C PRO A 218 -16.86 16.43 12.61
N LEU A 219 -15.90 16.87 13.43
CA LEU A 219 -15.25 18.17 13.26
C LEU A 219 -14.43 18.28 11.96
N VAL A 220 -13.83 17.18 11.48
CA VAL A 220 -13.09 17.17 10.21
C VAL A 220 -14.06 17.13 9.04
N LEU A 221 -15.05 16.24 9.10
CA LEU A 221 -16.07 16.12 8.05
C LEU A 221 -16.91 17.40 7.90
N GLY A 222 -17.22 18.05 9.02
CA GLY A 222 -17.92 19.33 9.05
C GLY A 222 -17.05 20.54 8.71
N GLY A 223 -15.73 20.38 8.50
CA GLY A 223 -14.82 21.48 8.18
C GLY A 223 -14.58 22.46 9.32
N SER A 224 -14.84 22.06 10.57
CA SER A 224 -14.55 22.84 11.77
C SER A 224 -13.07 22.74 12.17
N VAL A 225 -12.39 21.66 11.79
CA VAL A 225 -10.93 21.50 11.98
C VAL A 225 -10.28 20.85 10.77
N PHE A 226 -8.98 21.06 10.60
CA PHE A 226 -8.18 20.49 9.51
C PHE A 226 -6.93 19.80 10.06
N VAL A 227 -6.68 18.55 9.64
CA VAL A 227 -5.40 17.88 9.93
C VAL A 227 -4.33 18.49 9.03
N GLN A 228 -3.42 19.27 9.62
CA GLN A 228 -2.43 20.06 8.89
C GLN A 228 -1.13 20.14 9.69
N GLY A 229 0.02 19.85 9.07
CA GLY A 229 1.31 19.89 9.76
C GLY A 229 1.66 21.29 10.28
N ARG A 230 2.31 21.35 11.44
CA ARG A 230 2.73 22.60 12.12
C ARG A 230 3.37 23.63 11.20
N ALA A 231 4.36 23.21 10.42
CA ALA A 231 5.08 24.10 9.49
C ALA A 231 4.15 24.72 8.44
N SER A 232 3.21 23.93 7.90
CA SER A 232 2.23 24.42 6.92
C SER A 232 1.23 25.40 7.55
N SER A 233 0.83 25.17 8.80
CA SER A 233 -0.05 26.10 9.54
C SER A 233 0.66 27.39 9.92
N MET A 234 1.99 27.36 10.12
CA MET A 234 2.80 28.54 10.42
C MET A 234 2.87 29.52 9.24
N VAL A 235 2.81 29.05 8.00
CA VAL A 235 2.91 29.92 6.80
C VAL A 235 1.84 31.00 6.79
N ALA A 236 0.59 30.64 7.06
CA ALA A 236 -0.52 31.60 7.08
C ALA A 236 -0.40 32.59 8.25
N ALA A 237 0.05 32.11 9.41
CA ALA A 237 0.28 32.97 10.58
C ALA A 237 1.44 33.96 10.34
N ALA A 238 2.51 33.52 9.68
CA ALA A 238 3.66 34.36 9.35
C ALA A 238 3.33 35.40 8.27
N LEU A 239 2.43 35.08 7.32
CA LEU A 239 1.98 36.02 6.30
C LEU A 239 1.10 37.15 6.88
N ASP A 240 0.40 36.87 7.99
CA ASP A 240 -0.53 37.77 8.70
C ASP A 240 -1.44 38.61 7.76
N PRO A 241 -2.20 37.97 6.86
CA PRO A 241 -3.02 38.69 5.90
C PRO A 241 -4.18 39.41 6.61
N ARG A 242 -4.42 40.67 6.24
CA ARG A 242 -5.50 41.48 6.81
C ARG A 242 -6.78 41.39 5.98
N PRO A 243 -7.97 41.54 6.59
CA PRO A 243 -9.23 41.62 5.86
C PRO A 243 -9.18 42.69 4.76
N GLY A 244 -9.67 42.33 3.56
CA GLY A 244 -9.67 43.21 2.39
C GLY A 244 -8.41 43.11 1.51
N TRP A 245 -7.36 42.40 1.94
CA TRP A 245 -6.18 42.18 1.11
C TRP A 245 -6.45 41.18 -0.02
N GLN A 246 -5.86 41.43 -1.19
CA GLN A 246 -5.75 40.44 -2.25
C GLN A 246 -4.49 39.60 -2.01
N VAL A 247 -4.68 38.32 -1.74
CA VAL A 247 -3.59 37.37 -1.46
C VAL A 247 -3.54 36.34 -2.58
N TRP A 248 -2.37 36.21 -3.20
CA TRP A 248 -2.13 35.23 -4.26
C TRP A 248 -1.54 33.96 -3.66
N VAL A 249 -2.16 32.81 -3.93
CA VAL A 249 -1.65 31.49 -3.54
C VAL A 249 -1.30 30.74 -4.82
N HIS A 250 -0.02 30.48 -5.06
CA HIS A 250 0.42 29.63 -6.17
C HIS A 250 0.17 28.16 -5.82
N GLY A 251 -0.55 27.45 -6.68
CA GLY A 251 -0.88 26.03 -6.55
C GLY A 251 0.00 25.14 -7.42
#